data_AF-A0A8H6YA48-F1
#
_entry.id   AF-A0A8H6YA48-F1
#
_cell.length_a   1.000
_cell.length_b   1.000
_cell.length_c   1.000
_cell.angle_alpha   90.00
_cell.angle_beta   90.00
_cell.angle_gamma   90.00
#
_symmetry.space_group_name_H-M   'P 1'
#
loop_
_entity.id
_entity.type
_entity.pdbx_description
1 polymer ?
#
loop_
_entity_poly.entity_id
_entity_poly.type
_entity_poly.pdbx_seq_one_letter_code
_entity_poly.pdbx_strand_id
1 'polypeptide(L)'
;MIYNHKTAKAIEYMIVDALILAEPYLKIAEKVWQPKKFLYLTDDIMQRIESGDEPELAGARAIFDRVRLRDLYKFVDSQVVEWDKREAVRQFITRERIVDEARRLAADDHETLDLTELTPESVIVDHATIHFGMKERNPVEFVKFYSKRNPGKCAHAGKNDSSTLKPAMFAEVNMTIFSKHPQYVGVVQAGYRALLKKEFSTTTVEPPSTPTRGHSRTASLNSISENSFTKVPINYGSPTPNRHRKSLKRRRDDDSLESLEDDDRQPKRPT
;
A
#
# COMPACT_ATOMS: atom_id res chain seq x y z
N MET A 1 9.20 5.93 3.75
CA MET A 1 9.44 5.51 2.35
C MET A 1 8.39 6.15 1.46
N ILE A 2 8.80 6.95 0.48
CA ILE A 2 7.88 7.65 -0.43
C ILE A 2 7.35 6.68 -1.50
N TYR A 3 8.22 5.85 -2.09
CA TYR A 3 7.86 4.94 -3.18
C TYR A 3 6.99 3.74 -2.77
N ASN A 4 7.15 3.23 -1.55
CA ASN A 4 6.39 2.09 -1.02
C ASN A 4 5.25 2.53 -0.08
N HIS A 5 4.75 3.75 -0.22
CA HIS A 5 3.64 4.21 0.61
C HIS A 5 2.38 3.39 0.30
N LYS A 6 1.72 2.85 1.33
CA LYS A 6 0.57 1.93 1.19
C LYS A 6 -0.54 2.46 0.26
N THR A 7 -0.86 3.75 0.35
CA THR A 7 -1.90 4.34 -0.51
C THR A 7 -1.43 4.52 -1.95
N ALA A 8 -0.13 4.77 -2.18
CA ALA A 8 0.42 4.84 -3.53
C ALA A 8 0.40 3.45 -4.17
N LYS A 9 0.81 2.40 -3.44
CA LYS A 9 0.72 1.00 -3.89
C LYS A 9 -0.72 0.59 -4.20
N ALA A 10 -1.69 0.96 -3.35
CA ALA A 10 -3.10 0.68 -3.61
C ALA A 10 -3.58 1.29 -4.95
N ILE A 11 -3.19 2.54 -5.24
CA ILE A 11 -3.51 3.21 -6.52
C ILE A 11 -2.79 2.54 -7.68
N GLU A 12 -1.52 2.17 -7.52
CA GLU A 12 -0.74 1.47 -8.54
C GLU A 12 -1.43 0.17 -8.95
N TYR A 13 -1.87 -0.66 -8.00
CA TYR A 13 -2.63 -1.87 -8.29
C TYR A 13 -3.95 -1.60 -9.01
N MET A 14 -4.67 -0.54 -8.66
CA MET A 14 -5.88 -0.14 -9.38
C MET A 14 -5.56 0.28 -10.83
N ILE A 15 -4.50 1.06 -11.04
CA ILE A 15 -4.07 1.45 -12.38
C ILE A 15 -3.70 0.22 -13.19
N VAL A 16 -2.94 -0.72 -12.62
CA VAL A 16 -2.57 -1.97 -13.29
C VAL A 16 -3.81 -2.79 -13.67
N ASP A 17 -4.77 -2.97 -12.75
CA ASP A 17 -6.02 -3.68 -13.05
C ASP A 17 -6.79 -3.01 -14.20
N ALA A 18 -6.87 -1.67 -14.20
CA ALA A 18 -7.52 -0.92 -15.28
C ALA A 18 -6.81 -1.12 -16.63
N LEU A 19 -5.48 -1.08 -16.65
CA LEU A 19 -4.69 -1.30 -17.86
C LEU A 19 -4.79 -2.75 -18.37
N ILE A 20 -4.87 -3.73 -17.47
CA ILE A 20 -5.11 -5.14 -17.83
C ILE A 20 -6.48 -5.30 -18.50
N LEU A 21 -7.52 -4.62 -18.00
CA LEU A 21 -8.85 -4.63 -18.63
C LEU A 21 -8.86 -3.96 -20.00
N ALA A 22 -8.04 -2.91 -20.18
CA ALA A 22 -7.91 -2.20 -21.45
C ALA A 22 -7.00 -2.92 -22.47
N GLU A 23 -6.10 -3.80 -22.01
CA GLU A 23 -5.08 -4.46 -22.83
C GLU A 23 -5.65 -5.17 -24.08
N PRO A 24 -6.74 -5.98 -24.00
CA PRO A 24 -7.26 -6.69 -25.16
C PRO A 24 -7.58 -5.77 -26.35
N TYR A 25 -7.94 -4.51 -26.08
CA TYR A 25 -8.41 -3.53 -27.06
C TYR A 25 -7.32 -2.52 -27.44
N LEU A 26 -6.52 -2.07 -26.47
CA LEU A 26 -5.49 -1.04 -26.70
C LEU A 26 -4.12 -1.61 -27.07
N LYS A 27 -3.90 -2.93 -26.90
CA LYS A 27 -2.65 -3.64 -27.19
C LYS A 27 -1.43 -2.91 -26.64
N ILE A 28 -1.47 -2.56 -25.36
CA ILE A 28 -0.50 -1.70 -24.69
C ILE A 28 0.86 -2.41 -24.66
N ALA A 29 0.88 -3.70 -24.29
CA ALA A 29 2.11 -4.47 -24.20
C ALA A 29 2.84 -4.59 -25.55
N GLU A 30 2.09 -4.75 -26.65
CA GLU A 30 2.68 -4.87 -28.00
C GLU A 30 3.39 -3.59 -28.47
N LYS A 31 3.03 -2.42 -27.92
CA LYS A 31 3.62 -1.13 -28.31
C LYS A 31 5.08 -1.02 -27.89
N VAL A 32 5.52 -1.74 -26.85
CA VAL A 32 6.90 -1.76 -26.35
C VAL A 32 7.89 -2.22 -27.43
N TRP A 33 7.47 -3.14 -28.29
CA TRP A 33 8.29 -3.68 -29.38
C TRP A 33 8.29 -2.82 -30.64
N GLN A 34 7.55 -1.70 -30.64
CA GLN A 34 7.37 -0.82 -31.79
C GLN A 34 7.84 0.59 -31.41
N PRO A 35 9.10 0.97 -31.67
CA PRO A 35 9.67 2.24 -31.19
C PRO A 35 8.81 3.46 -31.50
N LYS A 36 8.22 3.52 -32.70
CA LYS A 36 7.31 4.62 -33.10
C LYS A 36 6.04 4.70 -32.25
N LYS A 37 5.50 3.56 -31.79
CA LYS A 37 4.32 3.52 -30.92
C LYS A 37 4.71 3.71 -29.45
N PHE A 38 5.83 3.14 -29.02
CA PHE A 38 6.35 3.28 -27.66
C PHE A 38 6.61 4.74 -27.28
N LEU A 39 7.09 5.56 -28.22
CA LEU A 39 7.29 7.00 -28.02
C LEU A 39 6.03 7.73 -27.50
N TYR A 40 4.84 7.27 -27.90
CA TYR A 40 3.55 7.85 -27.50
C TYR A 40 2.86 7.07 -26.37
N LEU A 41 3.50 6.03 -25.84
CA LEU A 41 3.01 5.33 -24.66
C LEU A 41 3.40 6.13 -23.41
N THR A 42 2.55 7.08 -23.05
CA THR A 42 2.73 8.00 -21.93
C THR A 42 1.55 7.93 -20.95
N ASP A 43 1.61 8.69 -19.86
CA ASP A 43 0.55 8.79 -18.85
C ASP A 43 -0.79 9.29 -19.43
N ASP A 44 -0.79 9.88 -20.63
CA ASP A 44 -1.99 10.21 -21.40
C ASP A 44 -2.92 9.00 -21.62
N ILE A 45 -2.39 7.77 -21.54
CA ILE A 45 -3.19 6.54 -21.65
C ILE A 45 -4.38 6.52 -20.67
N MET A 46 -4.23 7.10 -19.48
CA MET A 46 -5.33 7.21 -18.52
C MET A 46 -6.41 8.14 -19.06
N GLN A 47 -6.04 9.33 -19.55
CA GLN A 47 -6.98 10.30 -20.12
C GLN A 47 -7.67 9.75 -21.37
N ARG A 48 -6.94 9.02 -22.21
CA ARG A 48 -7.50 8.36 -23.39
C ARG A 48 -8.55 7.31 -23.03
N ILE A 49 -8.31 6.51 -21.99
CA ILE A 49 -9.30 5.53 -21.52
C ILE A 49 -10.50 6.26 -20.90
N GLU A 50 -10.27 7.28 -20.07
CA GLU A 50 -11.33 8.06 -19.41
C GLU A 50 -12.23 8.82 -20.40
N SER A 51 -11.67 9.31 -21.51
CA SER A 51 -12.39 10.12 -22.52
C SER A 51 -13.08 9.31 -23.63
N GLY A 52 -12.72 8.03 -23.79
CA GLY A 52 -13.35 7.16 -24.78
C GLY A 52 -14.73 6.68 -24.36
N ASP A 53 -15.64 6.51 -25.33
CA ASP A 53 -17.01 6.01 -25.12
C ASP A 53 -17.14 4.50 -25.40
N GLU A 54 -16.04 3.82 -25.75
CA GLU A 54 -16.06 2.41 -26.17
C GLU A 54 -16.55 1.53 -25.02
N PRO A 55 -17.62 0.72 -25.20
CA PRO A 55 -18.16 -0.13 -24.14
C PRO A 55 -17.14 -1.16 -23.62
N GLU A 56 -16.21 -1.57 -24.48
CA GLU A 56 -15.10 -2.47 -24.17
C GLU A 56 -14.19 -1.95 -23.05
N LEU A 57 -14.04 -0.63 -22.96
CA LEU A 57 -13.18 0.03 -21.96
C LEU A 57 -13.94 0.44 -20.69
N ALA A 58 -15.24 0.14 -20.59
CA ALA A 58 -16.07 0.54 -19.45
C ALA A 58 -15.53 0.01 -18.10
N GLY A 59 -15.01 -1.21 -18.07
CA GLY A 59 -14.40 -1.77 -16.86
C GLY A 59 -13.15 -1.01 -16.40
N ALA A 60 -12.28 -0.61 -17.34
CA ALA A 60 -11.09 0.17 -17.03
C ALA A 60 -11.48 1.58 -16.54
N ARG A 61 -12.43 2.24 -17.20
CA ARG A 61 -12.98 3.55 -16.79
C ARG A 61 -13.54 3.50 -15.37
N ALA A 62 -14.33 2.48 -15.04
CA ALA A 62 -14.91 2.33 -13.70
C ALA A 62 -13.84 2.26 -12.58
N ILE A 63 -12.69 1.64 -12.85
CA ILE A 63 -11.57 1.61 -11.88
C ILE A 63 -10.93 2.99 -11.75
N PHE A 64 -10.70 3.70 -12.84
CA PHE A 64 -10.17 5.07 -12.78
C PHE A 64 -11.12 6.03 -12.06
N ASP A 65 -12.43 5.91 -12.28
CA ASP A 65 -13.44 6.67 -11.53
C ASP A 65 -13.32 6.44 -10.03
N ARG A 66 -13.13 5.19 -9.58
CA ARG A 66 -12.88 4.87 -8.17
C ARG A 66 -11.61 5.55 -7.65
N VAL A 67 -10.53 5.58 -8.44
CA VAL A 67 -9.29 6.31 -8.08
C VAL A 67 -9.56 7.81 -7.91
N ARG A 68 -10.29 8.44 -8.84
CA ARG A 68 -10.68 9.87 -8.77
C ARG A 68 -11.55 10.17 -7.55
N LEU A 69 -12.50 9.28 -7.24
CA LEU A 69 -13.40 9.38 -6.09
C LEU A 69 -12.75 8.96 -4.77
N ARG A 70 -11.49 8.54 -4.79
CA ARG A 70 -10.74 8.05 -3.63
C ARG A 70 -11.36 6.80 -2.98
N ASP A 71 -12.15 6.04 -3.75
CA ASP A 71 -12.60 4.71 -3.38
C ASP A 71 -11.52 3.67 -3.70
N LEU A 72 -10.46 3.71 -2.90
CA LEU A 72 -9.25 2.92 -3.15
C LEU A 72 -9.31 1.52 -2.55
N TYR A 73 -8.50 0.62 -3.10
CA TYR A 73 -8.15 -0.63 -2.43
C TYR A 73 -7.62 -0.35 -1.02
N LYS A 74 -7.97 -1.25 -0.09
CA LYS A 74 -7.77 -1.04 1.33
C LYS A 74 -6.59 -1.83 1.84
N PHE A 75 -5.68 -1.13 2.52
CA PHE A 75 -4.62 -1.75 3.30
C PHE A 75 -5.24 -2.61 4.40
N VAL A 76 -4.76 -3.85 4.55
CA VAL A 76 -5.23 -4.81 5.55
C VAL A 76 -4.20 -4.96 6.66
N ASP A 77 -2.98 -5.36 6.29
CA ASP A 77 -1.87 -5.54 7.24
C ASP A 77 -0.53 -5.55 6.50
N SER A 78 0.58 -5.47 7.23
CA SER A 78 1.94 -5.57 6.67
C SER A 78 2.95 -6.15 7.64
N GLN A 79 3.94 -6.86 7.10
CA GLN A 79 5.02 -7.46 7.86
C GLN A 79 6.37 -7.32 7.13
N VAL A 80 7.39 -6.93 7.90
CA VAL A 80 8.79 -7.02 7.44
C VAL A 80 9.26 -8.47 7.54
N VAL A 81 9.75 -8.99 6.43
CA VAL A 81 10.25 -10.35 6.26
C VAL A 81 11.76 -10.29 6.05
N GLU A 82 12.47 -11.04 6.88
CA GLU A 82 13.92 -11.23 6.75
C GLU A 82 14.27 -11.78 5.37
N TRP A 83 15.38 -11.30 4.80
CA TRP A 83 15.80 -11.67 3.44
C TRP A 83 15.86 -13.17 3.21
N ASP A 84 16.38 -13.92 4.19
CA ASP A 84 16.59 -15.37 4.06
C ASP A 84 15.30 -16.20 4.11
N LYS A 85 14.21 -15.62 4.64
CA LYS A 85 12.90 -16.28 4.76
C LYS A 85 11.93 -15.89 3.65
N ARG A 86 12.31 -14.98 2.75
CA ARG A 86 11.39 -14.36 1.80
C ARG A 86 10.72 -15.37 0.85
N GLU A 87 11.44 -16.37 0.34
CA GLU A 87 10.85 -17.40 -0.54
C GLU A 87 9.90 -18.32 0.22
N ALA A 88 10.24 -18.75 1.44
CA ALA A 88 9.37 -19.56 2.27
C ALA A 88 8.06 -18.81 2.57
N VAL A 89 8.15 -17.54 2.97
CA VAL A 89 6.97 -16.70 3.22
C VAL A 89 6.16 -16.47 1.94
N ARG A 90 6.79 -16.21 0.79
CA ARG A 90 6.09 -16.03 -0.48
C ARG A 90 5.35 -17.29 -0.94
N GLN A 91 5.91 -18.48 -0.69
CA GLN A 91 5.25 -19.74 -1.00
C GLN A 91 4.13 -20.06 0.00
N PHE A 92 4.32 -19.71 1.27
CA PHE A 92 3.37 -20.05 2.31
C PHE A 92 2.19 -19.08 2.39
N ILE A 93 2.44 -17.77 2.30
CA ILE A 93 1.42 -16.73 2.39
C ILE A 93 0.98 -16.34 0.99
N THR A 94 -0.04 -17.02 0.48
CA THR A 94 -0.66 -16.71 -0.81
C THR A 94 -2.07 -16.18 -0.62
N ARG A 95 -2.59 -15.46 -1.62
CA ARG A 95 -3.96 -14.93 -1.62
C ARG A 95 -5.00 -16.05 -1.48
N GLU A 96 -4.77 -17.22 -2.09
CA GLU A 96 -5.64 -18.39 -2.01
C GLU A 96 -5.74 -18.88 -0.56
N ARG A 97 -4.58 -19.11 0.07
CA ARG A 97 -4.55 -19.58 1.47
C ARG A 97 -5.14 -18.57 2.43
N ILE A 98 -4.91 -17.27 2.20
CA ILE A 98 -5.50 -16.20 3.02
C ILE A 98 -7.02 -16.25 2.93
N VAL A 99 -7.57 -16.37 1.71
CA VAL A 99 -9.02 -16.44 1.48
C VAL A 99 -9.62 -17.71 2.07
N ASP A 100 -8.97 -18.87 1.91
CA ASP A 100 -9.44 -20.13 2.49
C ASP A 100 -9.50 -20.05 4.03
N GLU A 101 -8.45 -19.52 4.66
CA GLU A 101 -8.41 -19.36 6.11
C GLU A 101 -9.40 -18.30 6.60
N ALA A 102 -9.56 -17.20 5.84
CA ALA A 102 -10.55 -16.15 6.12
C ALA A 102 -11.98 -16.71 6.10
N ARG A 103 -12.33 -17.53 5.09
CA ARG A 103 -13.64 -18.19 4.99
C ARG A 103 -13.85 -19.21 6.11
N ARG A 104 -12.83 -19.99 6.45
CA ARG A 104 -12.88 -20.94 7.57
C ARG A 104 -13.22 -20.24 8.89
N LEU A 105 -12.51 -19.15 9.20
CA LEU A 105 -12.72 -18.39 10.44
C LEU A 105 -14.07 -17.67 10.48
N ALA A 106 -14.54 -17.17 9.33
CA ALA A 106 -15.85 -16.54 9.26
C ALA A 106 -17.01 -17.54 9.38
N ALA A 107 -16.81 -18.82 9.04
CA ALA A 107 -17.81 -19.86 9.27
C ALA A 107 -17.94 -20.25 10.74
N ASP A 108 -16.84 -20.13 11.51
CA ASP A 108 -16.82 -20.35 12.95
C ASP A 108 -17.45 -19.17 13.74
N ASP A 109 -17.55 -17.99 13.10
CA ASP A 109 -18.14 -16.79 13.68
C ASP A 109 -19.63 -16.70 13.28
N HIS A 110 -20.53 -16.45 14.24
CA HIS A 110 -21.98 -16.48 14.01
C HIS A 110 -22.53 -15.22 13.29
N GLU A 111 -21.66 -14.36 12.76
CA GLU A 111 -22.05 -13.12 12.09
C GLU A 111 -22.19 -13.28 10.57
N THR A 112 -23.24 -12.66 10.03
CA THR A 112 -23.71 -12.76 8.64
C THR A 112 -22.89 -11.90 7.66
N LEU A 113 -21.57 -12.10 7.57
CA LEU A 113 -20.78 -11.45 6.53
C LEU A 113 -20.99 -12.18 5.19
N ASP A 114 -21.49 -11.48 4.16
CA ASP A 114 -21.62 -12.04 2.82
C ASP A 114 -20.24 -12.15 2.15
N LEU A 115 -19.75 -13.38 2.01
CA LEU A 115 -18.43 -13.69 1.45
C LEU A 115 -18.49 -14.08 -0.04
N THR A 116 -19.58 -13.84 -0.75
CA THR A 116 -19.71 -14.22 -2.17
C THR A 116 -18.61 -13.61 -3.04
N GLU A 117 -18.26 -12.33 -2.82
CA GLU A 117 -17.22 -11.64 -3.59
C GLU A 117 -15.78 -11.83 -3.05
N LEU A 118 -15.60 -12.54 -1.92
CA LEU A 118 -14.28 -12.79 -1.32
C LEU A 118 -13.50 -13.87 -2.10
N THR A 119 -12.98 -13.53 -3.27
CA THR A 119 -12.19 -14.44 -4.10
C THR A 119 -10.69 -14.21 -3.91
N PRO A 120 -9.81 -15.16 -4.28
CA PRO A 120 -8.37 -14.93 -4.30
C PRO A 120 -7.98 -13.65 -5.07
N GLU A 121 -8.68 -13.34 -6.16
CA GLU A 121 -8.49 -12.15 -7.00
C GLU A 121 -8.86 -10.84 -6.29
N SER A 122 -9.69 -10.91 -5.24
CA SER A 122 -10.07 -9.77 -4.41
C SER A 122 -9.03 -9.41 -3.35
N VAL A 123 -7.99 -10.23 -3.17
CA VAL A 123 -6.90 -10.04 -2.22
C VAL A 123 -5.58 -9.87 -2.96
N ILE A 124 -4.80 -8.89 -2.55
CA ILE A 124 -3.47 -8.61 -3.10
C ILE A 124 -2.44 -8.88 -2.01
N VAL A 125 -1.41 -9.65 -2.36
CA VAL A 125 -0.22 -9.88 -1.53
C VAL A 125 0.96 -9.22 -2.24
N ASP A 126 1.35 -8.04 -1.79
CA ASP A 126 2.49 -7.30 -2.30
C ASP A 126 3.77 -7.72 -1.55
N HIS A 127 4.87 -7.85 -2.28
CA HIS A 127 6.19 -8.14 -1.72
C HIS A 127 7.18 -7.10 -2.21
N ALA A 128 7.31 -6.01 -1.45
CA ALA A 128 8.22 -4.92 -1.78
C ALA A 128 9.62 -5.22 -1.26
N THR A 129 10.54 -5.55 -2.16
CA THR A 129 11.97 -5.72 -1.85
C THR A 129 12.63 -4.37 -1.59
N ILE A 130 13.21 -4.19 -0.41
CA ILE A 130 13.89 -2.96 0.02
C ILE A 130 15.36 -3.32 0.20
N HIS A 131 16.25 -2.71 -0.57
CA HIS A 131 17.67 -3.02 -0.51
C HIS A 131 18.55 -1.84 -0.96
N PHE A 132 19.85 -1.95 -0.74
CA PHE A 132 20.83 -0.90 -1.05
C PHE A 132 21.30 -0.96 -2.52
N GLY A 133 20.41 -1.27 -3.46
CA GLY A 133 20.73 -1.38 -4.88
C GLY A 133 21.38 -2.69 -5.32
N MET A 134 21.93 -3.50 -4.40
CA MET A 134 22.63 -4.77 -4.73
C MET A 134 22.11 -6.00 -3.96
N LYS A 135 20.78 -6.07 -3.73
CA LYS A 135 20.14 -7.10 -2.90
C LYS A 135 20.84 -7.19 -1.53
N GLU A 136 21.13 -8.39 -1.03
CA GLU A 136 21.79 -8.63 0.26
C GLU A 136 23.22 -8.08 0.35
N ARG A 137 23.85 -7.77 -0.79
CA ARG A 137 25.24 -7.35 -0.83
C ARG A 137 25.37 -5.87 -0.47
N ASN A 138 26.40 -5.56 0.30
CA ASN A 138 26.74 -4.18 0.60
C ASN A 138 27.37 -3.50 -0.63
N PRO A 139 26.73 -2.49 -1.24
CA PRO A 139 27.28 -1.83 -2.43
C PRO A 139 28.65 -1.17 -2.17
N VAL A 140 28.94 -0.76 -0.94
CA VAL A 140 30.22 -0.13 -0.58
C VAL A 140 31.41 -1.06 -0.79
N GLU A 141 31.21 -2.38 -0.72
CA GLU A 141 32.26 -3.36 -1.00
C GLU A 141 32.71 -3.32 -2.47
N PHE A 142 31.89 -2.79 -3.38
CA PHE A 142 32.20 -2.64 -4.80
C PHE A 142 32.73 -1.26 -5.16
N VAL A 143 32.90 -0.38 -4.16
CA VAL A 143 33.45 0.96 -4.35
C VAL A 143 34.94 0.96 -3.99
N LYS A 144 35.74 1.59 -4.84
CA LYS A 144 37.14 1.90 -4.54
C LYS A 144 37.26 3.33 -4.07
N PHE A 145 38.03 3.52 -3.00
CA PHE A 145 38.35 4.80 -2.41
C PHE A 145 39.82 5.13 -2.65
N TYR A 146 40.16 6.42 -2.61
CA TYR A 146 41.54 6.90 -2.64
C TYR A 146 41.74 7.86 -1.47
N SER A 147 43.00 8.04 -1.05
CA SER A 147 43.32 9.00 0.01
C SER A 147 43.77 10.33 -0.59
N LYS A 148 43.46 11.45 0.07
CA LYS A 148 44.00 12.77 -0.30
C LYS A 148 45.54 12.78 -0.39
N ARG A 149 46.19 11.98 0.45
CA ARG A 149 47.66 11.86 0.51
C ARG A 149 48.25 11.05 -0.65
N ASN A 150 47.46 10.21 -1.31
CA ASN A 150 47.89 9.40 -2.45
C ASN A 150 46.74 9.20 -3.46
N PRO A 151 46.40 10.23 -4.26
CA PRO A 151 45.25 10.18 -5.16
C PRO A 151 45.40 9.20 -6.33
N GLY A 152 46.64 8.86 -6.70
CA GLY A 152 46.94 7.94 -7.81
C GLY A 152 46.76 6.46 -7.48
N LYS A 153 46.44 6.11 -6.22
CA LYS A 153 46.20 4.73 -5.79
C LYS A 153 44.81 4.61 -5.16
N CYS A 154 44.09 3.58 -5.55
CA CYS A 154 42.78 3.27 -4.97
C CYS A 154 42.77 1.87 -4.32
N ALA A 155 41.90 1.69 -3.34
CA ALA A 155 41.68 0.43 -2.63
C ALA A 155 40.21 0.31 -2.19
N HIS A 156 39.75 -0.89 -1.89
CA HIS A 156 38.44 -1.10 -1.26
C HIS A 156 38.51 -0.71 0.23
N ALA A 157 37.36 -0.33 0.80
CA ALA A 157 37.25 -0.13 2.24
C ALA A 157 37.45 -1.47 2.97
N GLY A 158 38.36 -1.50 3.94
CA GLY A 158 38.56 -2.62 4.85
C GLY A 158 37.44 -2.72 5.89
N LYS A 159 37.41 -3.84 6.63
CA LYS A 159 36.40 -4.08 7.67
C LYS A 159 36.37 -2.99 8.74
N ASN A 160 37.54 -2.47 9.10
CA ASN A 160 37.72 -1.45 10.15
C ASN A 160 37.55 -0.01 9.63
N ASP A 161 37.36 0.17 8.32
CA ASP A 161 37.13 1.49 7.73
C ASP A 161 35.65 1.90 7.77
N SER A 162 34.78 1.00 8.26
CA SER A 162 33.32 1.19 8.32
C SER A 162 32.81 1.19 9.75
N SER A 163 31.72 1.93 9.98
CA SER A 163 31.03 1.94 11.28
C SER A 163 30.49 0.56 11.65
N THR A 164 30.52 0.25 12.95
CA THR A 164 29.91 -0.95 13.54
C THR A 164 28.38 -0.88 13.60
N LEU A 165 27.79 0.31 13.43
CA LEU A 165 26.34 0.55 13.47
C LEU A 165 25.65 0.34 12.11
N LYS A 166 26.29 -0.35 11.16
CA LYS A 166 25.71 -0.64 9.85
C LYS A 166 24.71 -1.81 9.93
N PRO A 167 23.76 -1.90 8.98
CA PRO A 167 22.87 -3.06 8.89
C PRO A 167 23.66 -4.37 8.76
N ALA A 168 23.21 -5.42 9.45
CA ALA A 168 23.74 -6.77 9.28
C ALA A 168 23.32 -7.40 7.95
N MET A 169 22.17 -6.98 7.42
CA MET A 169 21.62 -7.38 6.14
C MET A 169 21.26 -6.14 5.33
N PHE A 170 21.61 -6.10 4.04
CA PHE A 170 21.39 -4.94 3.17
C PHE A 170 20.11 -5.04 2.32
N ALA A 171 19.29 -6.06 2.59
CA ALA A 171 18.00 -6.26 1.96
C ALA A 171 16.97 -6.85 2.94
N GLU A 172 15.72 -6.51 2.72
CA GLU A 172 14.55 -7.08 3.38
C GLU A 172 13.35 -7.05 2.43
N VAL A 173 12.26 -7.73 2.79
CA VAL A 173 11.01 -7.67 2.04
C VAL A 173 9.92 -7.14 2.95
N ASN A 174 9.25 -6.07 2.55
CA ASN A 174 8.02 -5.63 3.19
C ASN A 174 6.82 -6.28 2.49
N MET A 175 6.21 -7.25 3.15
CA MET A 175 5.00 -7.92 2.65
C MET A 175 3.77 -7.13 3.09
N THR A 176 2.92 -6.72 2.15
CA THR A 176 1.72 -5.93 2.45
C THR A 176 0.48 -6.59 1.84
N ILE A 177 -0.58 -6.69 2.63
CA ILE A 177 -1.85 -7.26 2.21
C ILE A 177 -2.84 -6.14 1.93
N PHE A 178 -3.53 -6.21 0.79
CA PHE A 178 -4.64 -5.33 0.47
C PHE A 178 -5.90 -6.14 0.14
N SER A 179 -7.05 -5.54 0.38
CA SER A 179 -8.33 -6.01 -0.12
C SER A 179 -8.87 -5.03 -1.15
N LYS A 180 -9.40 -5.55 -2.27
CA LYS A 180 -10.08 -4.75 -3.30
C LYS A 180 -11.45 -4.24 -2.82
N HIS A 181 -12.00 -4.89 -1.80
CA HIS A 181 -13.33 -4.65 -1.24
C HIS A 181 -13.23 -4.21 0.23
N PRO A 182 -13.67 -2.99 0.59
CA PRO A 182 -13.51 -2.46 1.93
C PRO A 182 -14.16 -3.31 3.03
N GLN A 183 -15.28 -3.99 2.73
CA GLN A 183 -16.00 -4.84 3.67
C GLN A 183 -15.22 -6.09 4.12
N TYR A 184 -14.19 -6.50 3.39
CA TYR A 184 -13.42 -7.70 3.71
C TYR A 184 -12.13 -7.45 4.49
N VAL A 185 -11.86 -6.21 4.91
CA VAL A 185 -10.62 -5.88 5.63
C VAL A 185 -10.48 -6.70 6.91
N GLY A 186 -11.53 -6.81 7.71
CA GLY A 186 -11.52 -7.58 8.96
C GLY A 186 -11.24 -9.06 8.75
N VAL A 187 -12.05 -9.71 7.91
CA VAL A 187 -11.95 -11.15 7.66
C VAL A 187 -10.64 -11.55 6.98
N VAL A 188 -10.13 -10.73 6.05
CA VAL A 188 -8.82 -10.97 5.40
C VAL A 188 -7.69 -10.81 6.39
N GLN A 189 -7.75 -9.82 7.30
CA GLN A 189 -6.75 -9.66 8.36
C GLN A 189 -6.73 -10.89 9.28
N ALA A 190 -7.90 -11.40 9.67
CA ALA A 190 -8.02 -12.58 10.51
C ALA A 190 -7.41 -13.82 9.83
N GLY A 191 -7.77 -14.09 8.57
CA GLY A 191 -7.22 -15.20 7.79
C GLY A 191 -5.69 -15.11 7.64
N TYR A 192 -5.19 -13.93 7.26
CA TYR A 192 -3.74 -13.68 7.15
C TYR A 192 -3.00 -13.92 8.47
N ARG A 193 -3.49 -13.38 9.58
CA ARG A 193 -2.84 -13.54 10.89
C ARG A 193 -2.88 -14.97 11.41
N ALA A 194 -3.93 -15.72 11.12
CA ALA A 194 -4.00 -17.14 11.44
C ALA A 194 -2.97 -17.96 10.67
N LEU A 195 -2.73 -17.64 9.38
CA LEU A 195 -1.64 -18.26 8.62
C LEU A 195 -0.26 -17.91 9.17
N LEU A 196 -0.01 -16.64 9.52
CA LEU A 196 1.27 -16.25 10.14
C LEU A 196 1.54 -17.06 11.40
N LYS A 197 0.54 -17.26 12.27
CA LYS A 197 0.70 -18.10 13.46
C LYS A 197 1.07 -19.54 13.07
N LYS A 198 0.39 -20.14 12.09
CA LYS A 198 0.69 -21.51 11.64
C LYS A 198 2.13 -21.68 11.15
N GLU A 199 2.70 -20.69 10.47
CA GLU A 199 4.07 -20.73 9.93
C GLU A 199 5.14 -20.51 11.02
N PHE A 200 4.88 -19.63 11.98
CA PHE A 200 5.89 -19.20 12.95
C PHE A 200 5.71 -19.80 14.37
N SER A 201 4.63 -20.56 14.61
CA SER A 201 4.44 -21.33 15.84
C SER A 201 5.22 -22.66 15.90
N THR A 202 5.93 -23.07 14.84
CA THR A 202 6.67 -24.35 14.81
C THR A 202 8.05 -24.31 15.50
N THR A 203 8.36 -23.28 16.31
CA THR A 203 9.64 -23.20 17.07
C THR A 203 9.45 -22.99 18.57
N THR A 204 8.43 -23.63 19.16
CA THR A 204 8.40 -23.87 20.61
C THR A 204 8.50 -25.35 20.87
N VAL A 205 9.73 -25.87 20.85
CA VAL A 205 10.08 -26.97 21.77
C VAL A 205 9.97 -26.37 23.16
N GLU A 206 9.08 -26.89 24.00
CA GLU A 206 9.02 -26.50 25.41
C GLU A 206 10.42 -26.63 26.01
N PRO A 207 11.05 -25.56 26.50
CA PRO A 207 12.35 -25.68 27.13
C PRO A 207 12.16 -26.42 28.47
N PRO A 208 13.00 -27.42 28.79
CA PRO A 208 13.05 -27.94 30.16
C PRO A 208 13.43 -26.79 31.10
N SER A 209 12.71 -26.69 32.21
CA SER A 209 12.81 -25.62 33.21
C SER A 209 14.23 -25.48 33.79
N THR A 210 15.04 -24.51 33.33
CA THR A 210 16.19 -23.92 34.09
C THR A 210 16.79 -22.67 33.36
N PRO A 211 17.59 -21.81 34.03
CA PRO A 211 17.31 -20.38 34.15
C PRO A 211 18.04 -19.46 33.15
N THR A 212 17.50 -18.24 33.07
CA THR A 212 17.82 -17.07 32.25
C THR A 212 19.30 -16.81 31.96
N ARG A 213 19.71 -16.80 30.68
CA ARG A 213 20.66 -15.81 30.14
C ARG A 213 20.70 -15.82 28.60
N GLY A 214 20.55 -14.62 28.01
CA GLY A 214 20.83 -14.37 26.59
C GLY A 214 19.71 -13.62 25.88
N HIS A 215 19.67 -12.30 26.04
CA HIS A 215 18.80 -11.45 25.23
C HIS A 215 19.26 -11.48 23.77
N SER A 216 18.65 -12.34 22.95
CA SER A 216 18.60 -12.12 21.51
C SER A 216 17.38 -11.25 21.22
N ARG A 217 17.61 -9.96 20.95
CA ARG A 217 16.56 -9.06 20.45
C ARG A 217 16.42 -9.27 18.95
N THR A 218 15.88 -10.40 18.54
CA THR A 218 15.23 -10.53 17.24
C THR A 218 13.75 -10.27 17.47
N ALA A 219 13.17 -9.30 16.75
CA ALA A 219 11.72 -9.16 16.71
C ALA A 219 11.18 -10.41 16.04
N SER A 220 10.74 -11.38 16.84
CA SER A 220 10.16 -12.61 16.32
C SER A 220 8.88 -12.24 15.57
N LEU A 221 8.66 -12.86 14.42
CA LEU A 221 7.45 -12.69 13.62
C LEU A 221 6.18 -13.04 14.43
N ASN A 222 6.32 -13.85 15.48
CA ASN A 222 5.30 -14.14 16.49
C ASN A 222 4.86 -12.90 17.29
N SER A 223 5.75 -11.94 17.55
CA SER A 223 5.44 -10.72 18.31
C SER A 223 4.51 -9.76 17.56
N ILE A 224 4.33 -9.91 16.24
CA ILE A 224 3.60 -8.94 15.41
C ILE A 224 2.23 -9.48 14.97
N SER A 225 2.08 -10.79 14.76
CA SER A 225 0.78 -11.41 14.43
C SER A 225 -0.26 -11.25 15.56
N GLU A 226 0.19 -11.03 16.79
CA GLU A 226 -0.64 -10.81 17.98
C GLU A 226 -0.77 -9.34 18.40
N ASN A 227 -0.32 -8.39 17.57
CA ASN A 227 -0.48 -6.98 17.92
C ASN A 227 -1.96 -6.60 18.02
N SER A 228 -2.45 -6.48 19.26
CA SER A 228 -3.83 -6.13 19.59
C SER A 228 -4.19 -4.72 19.14
N PHE A 229 -3.22 -3.82 19.01
CA PHE A 229 -3.44 -2.43 18.61
C PHE A 229 -3.95 -2.29 17.17
N THR A 230 -3.56 -3.21 16.28
CA THR A 230 -3.94 -3.17 14.85
C THR A 230 -4.97 -4.24 14.47
N LYS A 231 -5.39 -5.07 15.43
CA LYS A 231 -6.41 -6.11 15.22
C LYS A 231 -7.78 -5.46 15.11
N VAL A 232 -8.54 -5.85 14.08
CA VAL A 232 -9.95 -5.44 13.92
C VAL A 232 -10.90 -6.65 14.01
N PRO A 233 -12.19 -6.43 14.33
CA PRO A 233 -13.21 -7.49 14.25
C PRO A 233 -13.33 -8.11 12.85
N ILE A 234 -13.83 -9.35 12.76
CA ILE A 234 -13.97 -10.07 11.48
C ILE A 234 -14.91 -9.33 10.51
N ASN A 235 -16.02 -8.77 11.03
CA ASN A 235 -16.98 -7.98 10.27
C ASN A 235 -16.52 -6.54 9.93
N TYR A 236 -15.29 -6.16 10.28
CA TYR A 236 -14.82 -4.80 10.07
C TYR A 236 -14.68 -4.46 8.59
N GLY A 237 -15.51 -3.51 8.14
CA GLY A 237 -15.36 -2.81 6.87
C GLY A 237 -14.56 -1.52 7.02
N SER A 238 -13.56 -1.30 6.17
CA SER A 238 -12.80 -0.05 6.18
C SER A 238 -13.66 1.10 5.61
N PRO A 239 -13.69 2.28 6.26
CA PRO A 239 -14.42 3.43 5.74
C PRO A 239 -13.97 3.83 4.34
N THR A 240 -14.93 4.01 3.44
CA THR A 240 -14.73 4.70 2.16
C THR A 240 -15.13 6.17 2.31
N PRO A 241 -14.50 7.10 1.59
CA PRO A 241 -15.01 8.46 1.51
C PRO A 241 -16.43 8.38 0.93
N ASN A 242 -17.42 8.53 1.80
CA ASN A 242 -18.79 8.25 1.44
C ASN A 242 -19.29 9.31 0.46
N ARG A 243 -20.02 8.87 -0.59
CA ARG A 243 -20.76 9.70 -1.56
C ARG A 243 -21.98 10.38 -0.91
N HIS A 244 -21.92 10.68 0.39
CA HIS A 244 -22.91 11.53 1.02
C HIS A 244 -22.63 12.96 0.60
N ARG A 245 -23.39 13.40 -0.40
CA ARG A 245 -23.74 14.80 -0.63
C ARG A 245 -24.27 15.36 0.69
N LYS A 246 -23.38 15.82 1.58
CA LYS A 246 -23.78 16.70 2.68
C LYS A 246 -24.42 17.89 1.99
N SER A 247 -25.74 17.97 2.03
CA SER A 247 -26.44 19.21 1.76
C SER A 247 -25.98 20.18 2.84
N LEU A 248 -24.89 20.89 2.54
CA LEU A 248 -24.54 22.11 3.25
C LEU A 248 -25.66 23.09 2.96
N LYS A 249 -26.71 23.03 3.79
CA LYS A 249 -27.72 24.07 3.90
C LYS A 249 -26.99 25.25 4.54
N ARG A 250 -26.23 26.00 3.74
CA ARG A 250 -25.77 27.34 4.09
C ARG A 250 -27.04 28.19 4.23
N ARG A 251 -27.53 28.33 5.46
CA ARG A 251 -28.32 29.52 5.81
C ARG A 251 -27.35 30.68 5.68
N ARG A 252 -27.56 31.53 4.67
CA ARG A 252 -27.04 32.89 4.71
C ARG A 252 -27.92 33.60 5.72
N ASP A 253 -27.33 34.00 6.84
CA ASP A 253 -27.91 35.03 7.68
C ASP A 253 -27.81 36.32 6.88
N ASP A 254 -28.97 36.88 6.57
CA ASP A 254 -29.19 38.14 5.88
C ASP A 254 -29.09 39.24 6.94
N ASP A 255 -27.87 39.64 7.28
CA ASP A 255 -27.63 40.84 8.08
C ASP A 255 -27.68 42.06 7.15
N SER A 256 -28.86 42.67 7.17
CA SER A 256 -29.23 44.02 6.76
C SER A 256 -28.06 45.02 6.63
N LEU A 257 -27.79 45.43 5.38
CA LEU A 257 -27.17 46.70 5.05
C LEU A 257 -28.24 47.65 4.50
N GLU A 258 -29.05 48.20 5.39
CA GLU A 258 -29.93 49.34 5.09
C GLU A 258 -29.99 50.24 6.33
N SER A 259 -29.13 51.27 6.34
CA SER A 259 -29.27 52.51 7.13
C SER A 259 -28.04 53.39 6.89
N LEU A 260 -28.01 54.04 5.73
CA LEU A 260 -27.33 55.33 5.60
C LEU A 260 -28.42 56.30 5.17
N GLU A 261 -29.13 56.82 6.16
CA GLU A 261 -30.03 57.95 5.98
C GLU A 261 -29.22 59.21 5.69
N ASP A 262 -29.72 59.94 4.71
CA ASP A 262 -29.38 61.31 4.34
C ASP A 262 -29.49 62.27 5.54
N ASP A 263 -28.51 63.16 5.69
CA ASP A 263 -28.77 64.45 6.33
C ASP A 263 -27.96 65.60 5.68
N ASP A 264 -28.73 66.47 5.05
CA ASP A 264 -28.55 67.90 4.80
C ASP A 264 -27.22 68.48 4.29
N ARG A 265 -27.22 68.87 3.00
CA ARG A 265 -26.81 70.22 2.55
C ARG A 265 -27.64 70.73 1.37
N GLN A 266 -28.67 71.52 1.67
CA GLN A 266 -29.36 72.41 0.73
C GLN A 266 -28.44 73.55 0.21
N PRO A 267 -28.77 74.18 -0.94
CA PRO A 267 -27.85 74.97 -1.75
C PRO A 267 -27.81 76.45 -1.32
N LYS A 268 -26.63 77.09 -1.46
CA LYS A 268 -26.49 78.55 -1.36
C LYS A 268 -26.27 79.20 -2.72
N ARG A 269 -27.25 79.98 -3.15
CA ARG A 269 -27.16 81.25 -3.93
C ARG A 269 -28.42 82.08 -3.58
N PRO A 270 -28.50 83.41 -3.80
CA PRO A 270 -27.55 84.31 -4.46
C PRO A 270 -27.26 85.65 -3.74
N THR A 271 -26.11 86.26 -4.02
CA THR A 271 -25.94 87.60 -4.64
C THR A 271 -24.50 87.72 -5.12
#